data_AF-A0A7Y4HXF1-F1
#
_entry.id   AF-A0A7Y4HXF1-F1
#
_cell.length_a   1.000
_cell.length_b   1.000
_cell.length_c   1.000
_cell.angle_alpha   90.00
_cell.angle_beta   90.00
_cell.angle_gamma   90.00
#
_symmetry.space_group_name_H-M   'P 1'
#
loop_
_entity.id
_entity.type
_entity.pdbx_description
1 polymer ?
#
loop_
_entity_poly.entity_id
_entity_poly.type
_entity_poly.pdbx_seq_one_letter_code
_entity_poly.pdbx_strand_id
1 'polypeptide(L)' 'MLRSETARRDGDIRLSFEFFPPKNPEMETHLWETVEELKKWNPDFVSVTYGAGGSTKAPTLDAV' A
#
# COMPACT_ATOMS: atom_id res chain seq x y z
N MET A 1 -15.18 23.06 5.91
CA MET A 1 -14.00 22.19 6.08
C MET A 1 -13.62 21.66 4.70
N LEU A 2 -12.94 22.48 3.89
CA LEU A 2 -12.47 22.07 2.57
C LEU A 2 -11.13 21.35 2.76
N ARG A 3 -11.07 20.04 2.49
CA ARG A 3 -9.81 19.44 2.08
C ARG A 3 -9.67 19.74 0.60
N SER A 4 -8.98 20.83 0.30
CA SER A 4 -8.60 21.21 -1.05
C SER A 4 -7.88 20.03 -1.70
N GLU A 5 -8.41 19.59 -2.85
CA GLU A 5 -7.68 18.78 -3.82
C GLU A 5 -6.41 19.56 -4.18
N THR A 6 -5.30 19.21 -3.55
CA THR A 6 -4.00 19.80 -3.87
C THR A 6 -3.67 19.36 -5.30
N ALA A 7 -3.90 20.24 -6.27
CA ALA A 7 -3.28 20.12 -7.57
C ALA A 7 -1.76 20.05 -7.33
N ARG A 8 -1.19 18.84 -7.41
CA ARG A 8 0.24 18.59 -7.22
C ARG A 8 1.00 19.51 -8.18
N ARG A 9 2.01 20.21 -7.67
CA ARG A 9 2.77 21.16 -8.47
C ARG A 9 3.64 20.40 -9.46
N ASP A 10 3.92 20.99 -10.61
CA ASP A 10 4.92 20.46 -11.54
C ASP A 10 6.27 20.41 -10.80
N GLY A 11 6.77 19.20 -10.52
CA GLY A 11 7.95 18.97 -9.65
C GLY A 11 7.69 18.22 -8.33
N ASP A 12 6.43 17.94 -7.95
CA ASP A 12 6.14 17.05 -6.82
C ASP A 12 6.49 15.59 -7.19
N ILE A 13 7.36 14.96 -6.38
CA ILE A 13 7.72 13.55 -6.53
C ILE A 13 6.49 12.70 -6.23
N ARG A 14 6.08 11.88 -7.20
CA ARG A 14 5.06 10.85 -6.96
C ARG A 14 5.66 9.66 -6.27
N LEU A 15 5.05 9.25 -5.16
CA LEU A 15 5.51 8.15 -4.33
C LEU A 15 4.43 7.09 -4.24
N SER A 16 4.83 5.83 -4.36
CA SER A 16 4.00 4.66 -4.12
C SER A 16 4.83 3.56 -3.49
N PHE A 17 4.19 2.68 -2.73
CA PHE A 17 4.83 1.49 -2.14
C PHE A 17 4.15 0.22 -2.66
N GLU A 18 4.92 -0.84 -2.77
CA GLU A 18 4.42 -2.17 -3.11
C GLU A 18 4.67 -3.14 -1.95
N PHE A 19 3.63 -3.89 -1.60
CA PHE A 19 3.67 -4.91 -0.55
C PHE A 19 3.47 -6.30 -1.15
N PHE A 20 4.01 -7.31 -0.48
CA PHE A 20 3.66 -8.70 -0.75
C PHE A 20 2.57 -9.15 0.23
N PRO A 21 1.62 -9.99 -0.21
CA PRO A 21 0.57 -10.50 0.67
C PRO A 21 1.18 -11.30 1.84
N PRO A 22 0.68 -11.12 3.07
CA PRO A 22 1.22 -11.79 4.25
C PRO A 22 0.97 -13.30 4.16
N LYS A 23 1.91 -14.09 4.70
CA LYS A 23 1.84 -15.56 4.67
C LYS A 23 1.29 -16.16 5.97
N ASN A 24 1.17 -15.36 7.02
CA ASN A 24 0.68 -15.74 8.35
C ASN A 24 0.18 -14.51 9.14
N PRO A 25 -0.53 -14.69 10.27
CA PRO A 25 -1.10 -13.60 11.06
C PRO A 25 -0.06 -12.64 11.64
N GLU A 26 1.13 -13.14 11.97
CA GLU A 26 2.21 -12.29 12.48
C GLU A 26 2.66 -11.29 11.40
N MET A 27 2.83 -11.75 10.15
CA MET A 27 3.16 -10.88 9.02
C MET A 27 2.04 -9.91 8.67
N GLU A 28 0.78 -10.27 8.89
CA GLU A 28 -0.35 -9.36 8.71
C GLU A 28 -0.26 -8.16 9.66
N THR A 29 0.05 -8.42 10.94
CA THR A 29 0.31 -7.35 11.91
C THR A 29 1.45 -6.44 11.45
N HIS A 30 2.56 -7.02 11.01
CA HIS A 30 3.72 -6.25 10.53
C HIS A 30 3.41 -5.43 9.26
N LEU A 31 2.58 -5.97 8.36
CA LEU A 31 2.12 -5.26 7.17
C LEU A 31 1.38 -3.98 7.58
N TRP A 32 0.40 -4.09 8.47
CA TRP A 32 -0.40 -2.95 8.90
C TRP A 32 0.41 -1.92 9.70
N GLU A 33 1.33 -2.35 10.55
CA GLU A 33 2.27 -1.45 11.24
C GLU A 33 3.15 -0.69 10.22
N THR A 34 3.67 -1.38 9.21
CA THR A 34 4.49 -0.77 8.15
C THR A 34 3.68 0.22 7.32
N VAL A 35 2.44 -0.12 6.97
CA VAL A 35 1.53 0.78 6.22
C VAL A 35 1.31 2.08 6.99
N GLU A 36 1.03 2.01 8.30
CA GLU A 36 0.82 3.22 9.11
C GLU A 36 2.07 4.09 9.22
N GLU A 37 3.27 3.49 9.27
CA GLU A 37 4.53 4.25 9.23
C GLU A 37 4.77 4.91 7.86
N LEU A 38 4.54 4.18 6.77
CA LEU A 38 4.80 4.67 5.41
C LEU A 38 3.78 5.71 4.92
N LYS A 39 2.55 5.66 5.42
CA LYS A 39 1.48 6.64 5.13
C LYS A 39 1.87 8.08 5.47
N LYS A 40 2.80 8.28 6.41
CA LYS A 40 3.35 9.61 6.78
C LYS A 40 4.03 10.33 5.60
N TRP A 41 4.47 9.58 4.60
CA TRP A 41 5.08 10.11 3.37
C TRP A 41 4.05 10.54 2.31
N ASN A 42 2.75 10.43 2.62
CA ASN A 42 1.64 10.79 1.72
C ASN A 42 1.78 10.16 0.31
N PRO A 43 1.95 8.84 0.20
CA PRO A 43 2.01 8.17 -1.09
C PRO A 43 0.68 8.33 -1.86
N ASP A 44 0.76 8.35 -3.18
CA ASP A 44 -0.38 8.51 -4.07
C ASP A 44 -1.30 7.27 -4.03
N PHE A 45 -0.68 6.09 -3.94
CA PHE A 45 -1.33 4.80 -3.80
C PHE A 45 -0.34 3.77 -3.24
N VAL A 46 -0.85 2.61 -2.89
CA VAL A 46 -0.07 1.41 -2.61
C VAL A 46 -0.57 0.27 -3.49
N SER A 47 0.32 -0.67 -3.81
CA SER A 47 -0.02 -1.91 -4.52
C SER A 47 0.26 -3.13 -3.66
N VAL A 48 -0.47 -4.21 -3.92
CA VAL A 48 -0.17 -5.53 -3.36
C VAL A 48 0.15 -6.46 -4.52
N THR A 49 1.30 -7.13 -4.48
CA THR A 49 1.73 -8.04 -5.54
C THR A 49 0.75 -9.21 -5.69
N TYR A 50 0.46 -9.58 -6.94
CA TYR A 50 -0.28 -10.79 -7.27
C TYR A 50 0.70 -11.87 -7.74
N GLY A 51 0.83 -12.95 -6.97
CA GLY A 51 1.77 -14.02 -7.21
C GLY A 51 1.54 -14.72 -8.55
N ALA A 52 2.64 -15.16 -9.19
CA ALA A 52 2.60 -15.85 -10.47
C ALA A 52 1.62 -17.03 -10.45
N GLY A 53 0.85 -17.19 -11.53
CA GLY A 53 -0.17 -18.24 -11.64
C GLY A 53 -1.33 -18.13 -10.64
N GLY A 54 -1.46 -17.01 -9.91
CA GLY A 54 -2.48 -16.85 -8.86
C GLY A 54 -2.13 -17.51 -7.53
N SER A 55 -0.85 -17.84 -7.31
CA SER A 55 -0.35 -18.46 -6.07
C SER A 55 -0.68 -17.69 -4.79
N THR A 56 -0.93 -16.39 -4.87
CA THR A 56 -1.32 -15.55 -3.73
C THR A 56 -2.69 -14.91 -3.90
N LYS A 57 -3.57 -15.44 -4.77
CA LYS A 57 -4.87 -14.81 -5.06
C LYS A 57 -5.67 -14.47 -3.80
N ALA A 58 -5.89 -15.45 -2.92
CA ALA A 58 -6.64 -15.26 -1.69
C ALA A 58 -5.98 -14.22 -0.77
N PRO A 59 -4.71 -14.40 -0.33
CA PRO A 59 -4.10 -13.45 0.59
C PRO A 59 -3.83 -12.06 -0.03
N THR A 60 -3.76 -11.93 -1.36
CA THR A 60 -3.73 -10.61 -2.03
C THR A 60 -5.09 -9.90 -1.91
N LEU A 61 -6.21 -10.64 -2.04
CA LEU A 61 -7.56 -10.08 -1.92
C LEU A 61 -7.95 -9.77 -0.48
N ASP A 62 -7.42 -10.51 0.49
CA ASP A 62 -7.65 -10.25 1.91
C ASP A 62 -6.90 -9.00 2.41
N ALA A 63 -5.85 -8.58 1.70
CA ALA A 63 -4.98 -7.46 2.06
C ALA A 63 -5.39 -6.11 1.46
N VAL A 64 -6.53 -6.01 0.76
CA VAL A 64 -7.03 -4.80 0.08
C VAL A 64 -8.33 -4.27 0.66
#